data_AF-A0A523JTN2-F1
#
_entry.id   AF-A0A523JTN2-F1
#
_cell.length_a   1.000
_cell.length_b   1.000
_cell.length_c   1.000
_cell.angle_alpha   90.00
_cell.angle_beta   90.00
_cell.angle_gamma   90.00
#
_symmetry.space_group_name_H-M   'P 1'
#
loop_
_entity.id
_entity.type
_entity.pdbx_description
1 polymer ?
#
loop_
_entity_poly.entity_id
_entity_poly.type
_entity_poly.pdbx_seq_one_letter_code
_entity_poly.pdbx_strand_id
1 'polypeptide(L)'
;MTVLIKRYANRKLYNTQTSRYITLKGISELIEAGEEIRVIDNETGEDITKVSLSQILLDSERAGRQVPKSLLTDLFQRGGDALYGALRKSAQDA
;
A
#
# COMPACT_ATOMS: atom_id res chain seq x y z
N MET A 1 -5.35 10.51 -12.52
CA MET A 1 -4.75 9.46 -13.39
C MET A 1 -4.07 8.48 -12.45
N THR A 2 -4.38 7.19 -12.49
CA THR A 2 -3.85 6.26 -11.49
C THR A 2 -2.36 5.97 -11.71
N VAL A 3 -1.54 6.10 -10.66
CA VAL A 3 -0.12 5.73 -10.67
C VAL A 3 0.00 4.22 -10.50
N LEU A 4 0.51 3.56 -11.53
CA LEU A 4 0.76 2.12 -11.49
C LEU A 4 2.16 1.84 -10.91
N ILE A 5 2.17 1.09 -9.82
CA ILE A 5 3.36 0.57 -9.16
C ILE A 5 3.44 -0.93 -9.41
N LYS A 6 4.60 -1.41 -9.85
CA LYS A 6 4.89 -2.85 -9.99
C LYS A 6 5.75 -3.33 -8.85
N ARG A 7 5.36 -4.41 -8.18
CA ARG A 7 6.17 -5.09 -7.17
C ARG A 7 6.87 -6.29 -7.79
N TYR A 8 8.18 -6.40 -7.59
CA TYR A 8 8.99 -7.52 -8.05
C TYR A 8 9.27 -8.51 -6.90
N ALA A 9 9.69 -9.73 -7.20
CA ALA A 9 9.99 -10.77 -6.20
C ALA A 9 10.98 -10.30 -5.10
N ASN A 10 11.95 -9.45 -5.45
CA ASN A 10 12.86 -8.84 -4.47
C ASN A 10 12.22 -7.74 -3.60
N ARG A 11 10.89 -7.63 -3.60
CA ARG A 11 10.07 -6.62 -2.91
C ARG A 11 10.30 -5.18 -3.36
N LYS A 12 11.08 -4.94 -4.43
CA LYS A 12 11.23 -3.59 -5.00
C LYS A 12 9.93 -3.15 -5.63
N LEU A 13 9.58 -1.89 -5.41
CA LEU A 13 8.41 -1.22 -5.97
C LEU A 13 8.89 -0.29 -7.08
N TYR A 14 8.32 -0.41 -8.27
CA TYR A 14 8.69 0.38 -9.44
C TYR A 14 7.52 1.24 -9.89
N ASN A 15 7.72 2.55 -9.90
CA ASN A 15 6.75 3.50 -10.42
C ASN A 15 6.88 3.58 -11.94
N THR A 16 5.82 3.17 -12.64
CA THR A 16 5.80 3.13 -14.11
C THR A 16 5.70 4.50 -14.78
N GLN A 17 5.18 5.52 -14.07
CA GLN A 17 5.10 6.88 -14.59
C GLN A 17 6.46 7.58 -14.56
N THR A 18 7.20 7.47 -13.44
CA THR A 18 8.53 8.07 -13.30
C THR A 18 9.65 7.18 -13.78
N SER A 19 9.34 5.92 -14.11
CA SER A 19 10.29 4.89 -14.53
C SER A 19 11.42 4.64 -13.52
N ARG A 20 11.10 4.74 -12.22
CA ARG A 20 12.07 4.62 -11.11
C ARG A 20 11.53 3.78 -9.96
N TYR A 21 12.44 3.22 -9.16
CA TYR A 21 12.08 2.57 -7.92
C TYR A 21 11.56 3.59 -6.90
N ILE A 22 10.56 3.17 -6.13
CA ILE A 22 9.91 3.95 -5.07
C ILE A 22 9.88 3.13 -3.78
N THR A 23 9.78 3.80 -2.64
CA THR A 23 9.59 3.15 -1.34
C THR A 23 8.12 3.20 -0.92
N LEU A 24 7.73 2.43 0.10
CA LEU A 24 6.40 2.56 0.70
C LEU A 24 6.14 3.99 1.21
N LYS A 25 7.17 4.66 1.75
CA LYS A 25 7.10 6.08 2.12
C LYS A 25 6.76 6.97 0.92
N GLY A 26 7.46 6.78 -0.20
CA GLY A 26 7.18 7.56 -1.42
C GLY A 26 5.77 7.32 -1.95
N ILE A 27 5.22 6.11 -1.79
CA ILE A 27 3.82 5.84 -2.12
C ILE A 27 2.86 6.60 -1.19
N SER A 28 3.15 6.67 0.11
CA SER A 28 2.38 7.49 1.06
C SER A 28 2.36 8.96 0.63
N GLU A 29 3.51 9.51 0.25
CA GLU A 29 3.64 10.90 -0.20
C GLU A 29 2.80 11.18 -1.45
N LEU A 30 2.72 10.23 -2.39
CA LEU A 30 1.84 10.36 -3.57
C LEU A 30 0.36 10.36 -3.18
N ILE A 31 -0.05 9.52 -2.23
CA ILE A 31 -1.43 9.45 -1.76
C ILE A 31 -1.82 10.70 -0.97
N GLU A 32 -0.89 11.26 -0.20
CA GLU A 32 -1.04 12.57 0.46
C GLU A 32 -1.16 13.71 -0.55
N ALA A 33 -0.47 13.62 -1.69
CA ALA A 33 -0.61 14.56 -2.80
C ALA A 33 -1.93 14.40 -3.59
N GLY A 34 -2.78 13.43 -3.22
CA GLY A 34 -4.06 13.16 -3.87
C GLY A 34 -3.96 12.28 -5.11
N GLU A 35 -2.82 11.64 -5.35
CA GLU A 35 -2.67 10.69 -6.44
C GLU A 35 -3.31 9.35 -6.10
N GLU A 36 -4.09 8.81 -7.04
CA GLU A 36 -4.62 7.45 -6.92
C GLU A 36 -3.51 6.43 -7.22
N ILE A 37 -3.33 5.45 -6.34
CA ILE A 37 -2.34 4.40 -6.51
C ILE A 37 -2.98 3.06 -6.87
N ARG A 38 -2.29 2.31 -7.73
CA ARG A 38 -2.53 0.88 -7.95
C ARG A 38 -1.22 0.13 -7.88
N VAL A 39 -1.16 -0.92 -7.08
CA VAL A 39 0.02 -1.79 -6.96
C VAL A 39 -0.32 -3.17 -7.51
N ILE A 40 0.48 -3.63 -8.47
CA ILE A 40 0.37 -4.97 -9.04
C ILE A 40 1.63 -5.78 -8.73
N ASP A 41 1.45 -7.08 -8.48
CA ASP A 41 2.55 -8.01 -8.50
C ASP A 41 3.01 -8.22 -9.96
N ASN A 42 4.30 -8.05 -10.24
CA ASN A 42 4.83 -8.13 -11.60
C ASN A 42 4.87 -9.57 -12.13
N GLU A 43 4.95 -10.57 -11.25
CA GLU A 43 5.05 -11.97 -11.64
C GLU A 43 3.65 -12.58 -11.82
N THR A 44 2.75 -12.33 -10.89
CA THR A 44 1.39 -12.91 -10.92
C THR A 44 0.35 -12.03 -11.60
N GLY A 45 0.60 -10.73 -11.72
CA GLY A 45 -0.38 -9.75 -12.19
C GLY A 45 -1.47 -9.42 -11.18
N GLU A 46 -1.39 -9.96 -9.95
CA GLU A 46 -2.38 -9.75 -8.90
C GLU A 46 -2.41 -8.30 -8.43
N ASP A 47 -3.61 -7.78 -8.17
CA ASP A 47 -3.78 -6.46 -7.55
C ASP A 47 -3.55 -6.56 -6.05
N ILE A 48 -2.34 -6.16 -5.64
CA ILE A 48 -1.90 -6.18 -4.25
C ILE A 48 -2.00 -4.81 -3.59
N THR A 49 -2.77 -3.87 -4.18
CA THR A 49 -2.89 -2.49 -3.69
C THR A 49 -3.24 -2.46 -2.21
N LYS A 50 -4.24 -3.24 -1.78
CA LYS A 50 -4.66 -3.30 -0.38
C LYS A 50 -3.55 -3.76 0.56
N VAL A 51 -2.80 -4.78 0.16
CA VAL A 51 -1.68 -5.31 0.95
C VAL A 51 -0.61 -4.23 1.13
N SER A 52 -0.28 -3.51 0.06
CA SER A 52 0.68 -2.40 0.12
C SER A 52 0.19 -1.23 0.96
N LEU A 53 -1.09 -0.85 0.87
CA LEU A 53 -1.68 0.19 1.71
C LEU A 53 -1.64 -0.20 3.20
N SER A 54 -2.01 -1.44 3.54
CA SER A 54 -1.92 -1.94 4.92
C SER A 54 -0.48 -1.91 5.45
N GLN A 55 0.52 -2.22 4.62
CA GLN A 55 1.92 -2.11 5.02
C GLN A 55 2.33 -0.66 5.30
N ILE A 56 1.90 0.30 4.48
CA ILE A 56 2.15 1.74 4.71
C ILE A 56 1.55 2.18 6.05
N LEU A 57 0.33 1.73 6.37
CA LEU A 57 -0.32 2.03 7.64
C LEU A 57 0.47 1.49 8.84
N LEU A 58 0.84 0.21 8.81
CA LEU A 58 1.61 -0.43 9.88
C LEU A 58 2.99 0.22 10.08
N ASP A 59 3.68 0.56 8.98
CA ASP A 59 4.97 1.24 9.04
C ASP A 59 4.85 2.66 9.61
N SER A 60 3.75 3.37 9.31
CA SER A 60 3.47 4.70 9.84
C SER A 60 3.19 4.66 11.35
N GLU A 61 2.38 3.70 11.79
CA GLU A 61 2.07 3.47 13.21
C GLU A 61 3.34 3.15 14.01
N ARG A 62 4.17 2.22 13.52
CA ARG A 62 5.45 1.86 14.15
C ARG A 62 6.44 3.02 14.21
N ALA A 63 6.40 3.92 13.23
CA ALA A 63 7.24 5.11 13.19
C ALA A 63 6.68 6.28 14.02
N GLY A 64 5.51 6.12 14.66
CA GLY A 64 4.83 7.20 15.39
C GLY A 64 4.39 8.36 14.50
N ARG A 65 4.22 8.12 13.19
CA ARG A 65 3.82 9.14 12.22
C ARG A 65 2.31 9.17 12.08
N GLN A 66 1.76 10.35 11.85
CA GLN A 66 0.34 10.48 11.54
C GLN A 66 0.04 9.75 10.23
N VAL A 67 -0.98 8.91 10.28
CA VAL A 67 -1.51 8.21 9.12
C VAL A 67 -2.36 9.19 8.29
N PRO A 68 -2.09 9.35 7.00
CA PRO A 68 -2.94 10.10 6.08
C PRO A 68 -4.39 9.61 6.10
N LYS A 69 -5.35 10.52 6.29
CA LYS A 69 -6.78 10.17 6.25
C LYS A 69 -7.21 9.62 4.89
N SER A 70 -6.58 10.10 3.80
CA SER A 70 -6.81 9.61 2.43
C SER A 70 -6.48 8.12 2.28
N LEU A 71 -5.41 7.64 2.93
CA LEU A 71 -5.07 6.20 2.93
C LEU A 71 -6.16 5.34 3.57
N LEU A 72 -6.72 5.80 4.68
CA LEU A 72 -7.80 5.09 5.36
C LEU A 72 -9.04 5.05 4.47
N THR A 73 -9.42 6.18 3.87
CA THR A 73 -10.54 6.27 2.93
C THR A 73 -10.35 5.34 1.74
N ASP A 74 -9.15 5.29 1.14
CA ASP A 74 -8.83 4.41 0.02
C ASP A 74 -8.91 2.92 0.40
N LEU A 75 -8.50 2.57 1.61
CA LEU A 75 -8.62 1.21 2.12
C LEU A 75 -10.08 0.81 2.35
N PHE A 76 -10.89 1.71 2.93
CA PHE A 76 -12.31 1.48 3.20
C PHE A 76 -13.14 1.44 1.91
N GLN A 77 -12.91 2.34 0.96
CA GLN A 77 -13.61 2.36 -0.34
C GLN A 77 -13.34 1.10 -1.16
N ARG A 78 -12.16 0.49 -1.01
CA ARG A 78 -11.79 -0.73 -1.75
C ARG A 78 -12.25 -2.03 -1.05
N GLY A 79 -12.82 -1.97 0.16
CA GLY A 79 -13.56 -3.06 0.82
C GLY A 79 -12.74 -4.01 1.71
N GLY A 80 -13.03 -3.95 3.03
CA GLY A 80 -13.16 -5.04 4.03
C GLY A 80 -12.04 -6.06 4.25
N ASP A 81 -11.69 -6.87 3.25
CA ASP A 81 -11.13 -8.20 3.51
C ASP A 81 -9.65 -8.23 3.89
N ALA A 82 -8.87 -7.25 3.43
CA ALA A 82 -7.45 -7.18 3.76
C ALA A 82 -7.20 -6.80 5.23
N LEU A 83 -8.10 -6.03 5.84
CA LEU A 83 -8.05 -5.68 7.26
C LEU A 83 -8.42 -6.89 8.13
N TYR A 84 -9.42 -7.68 7.72
CA TYR A 84 -9.77 -8.94 8.39
C TYR A 84 -8.60 -9.94 8.41
N GLY A 85 -7.84 -10.06 7.32
CA GLY A 85 -6.67 -10.93 7.27
C GLY A 85 -5.53 -10.49 8.20
N ALA A 86 -5.28 -9.18 8.30
CA ALA A 86 -4.26 -8.63 9.19
C ALA A 86 -4.67 -8.71 10.67
N LEU A 87 -5.93 -8.37 11.00
CA LEU A 87 -6.48 -8.45 12.35
C LEU A 87 -6.55 -9.89 12.86
N ARG A 88 -6.92 -10.85 12.00
CA ARG A 88 -6.91 -12.28 12.35
C ARG A 88 -5.51 -12.77 12.70
N LYS A 89 -4.49 -12.28 11.99
CA LYS A 89 -3.10 -12.67 12.25
C LYS A 89 -2.58 -12.11 13.58
N SER A 90 -2.95 -10.87 13.93
CA SER A 90 -2.61 -10.28 15.24
C SER A 90 -3.37 -10.91 16.41
N ALA A 91 -4.58 -11.43 16.21
CA ALA A 91 -5.36 -12.07 17.26
C ALA A 91 -4.99 -13.55 17.54
N GLN A 92 -4.20 -14.18 16.67
CA GLN A 92 -3.67 -15.53 16.91
C GLN A 92 -2.30 -15.53 17.61
N ASP A 93 -1.65 -14.36 17.72
CA ASP A 93 -0.34 -14.18 18.36
C ASP A 93 -0.45 -13.60 19.79
N ALA A 94 -1.64 -13.67 20.42
CA ALA A 94 -1.92 -13.20 21.79
C ALA A 94 -2.46 -14.32 22.69
#